data_AF-A0A1G6MHV4-F1
#
_entry.id   AF-A0A1G6MHV4-F1
#
_cell.length_a   1.000
_cell.length_b   1.000
_cell.length_c   1.000
_cell.angle_alpha   90.00
_cell.angle_beta   90.00
_cell.angle_gamma   90.00
#
_symmetry.space_group_name_H-M   'P 1'
#
loop_
_entity.id
_entity.type
_entity.pdbx_description
1 polymer ?
#
loop_
_entity_poly.entity_id
_entity_poly.type
_entity_poly.pdbx_seq_one_letter_code
_entity_poly.pdbx_strand_id
1 'polypeptide(L)'
;MFSILQTSNMTVVIVIMALVTLATRWGGVFIMSYIPLSDRVQRFIQAMSASVFIALIAPIMLETDMAGRLALITTFVLMLVFKMPIVAMSAGIFAAAMGRQFLF
;
A
#
# COMPACT_ATOMS: atom_id res chain seq x y z
N MET A 1 14.98 -26.64 -7.89
CA MET A 1 16.44 -26.39 -7.73
C MET A 1 16.78 -24.89 -7.76
N PHE A 2 16.16 -24.07 -8.61
CA PHE A 2 16.29 -22.59 -8.59
C PHE A 2 15.75 -21.90 -7.31
N SER A 3 14.83 -22.52 -6.57
CA SER A 3 14.27 -21.94 -5.33
C SER A 3 15.21 -21.94 -4.12
N ILE A 4 16.19 -22.86 -4.05
CA ILE A 4 17.08 -23.01 -2.88
C ILE A 4 18.27 -22.05 -2.92
N LEU A 5 18.77 -21.71 -4.12
CA LEU A 5 19.82 -20.69 -4.30
C LEU A 5 19.30 -19.27 -4.08
N GLN A 6 17.99 -19.05 -4.18
CA GLN A 6 17.38 -17.76 -3.93
C GLN A 6 17.25 -17.50 -2.42
N THR A 7 16.94 -18.51 -1.59
CA THR A 7 16.81 -18.36 -0.13
C THR A 7 18.06 -17.80 0.55
N SER A 8 19.25 -18.21 0.10
CA SER A 8 20.54 -17.75 0.65
C SER A 8 20.79 -16.26 0.39
N ASN A 9 20.36 -15.77 -0.78
CA ASN A 9 20.55 -14.37 -1.20
C ASN A 9 19.35 -13.48 -0.82
N MET A 10 18.17 -14.07 -0.61
CA MET A 10 16.95 -13.35 -0.22
C MET A 10 17.14 -12.60 1.09
N THR A 11 17.73 -13.24 2.10
CA THR A 11 17.96 -12.58 3.41
C THR A 11 18.86 -11.37 3.25
N VAL A 12 19.93 -11.49 2.46
CA VAL A 12 20.85 -10.39 2.18
C VAL A 12 20.13 -9.27 1.44
N VAL A 13 19.32 -9.58 0.42
CA VAL A 13 18.53 -8.59 -0.34
C VAL A 13 17.50 -7.89 0.54
N ILE A 14 16.79 -8.63 1.42
CA ILE A 14 15.82 -8.04 2.35
C ILE A 14 16.52 -7.10 3.34
N VAL A 15 17.68 -7.51 3.88
CA VAL A 15 18.47 -6.66 4.78
C VAL A 15 18.95 -5.40 4.05
N ILE A 16 19.44 -5.53 2.81
CA ILE A 16 19.86 -4.38 2.01
C ILE A 16 18.66 -3.45 1.71
N MET A 17 17.52 -3.98 1.28
CA MET A 17 16.31 -3.20 1.03
C MET A 17 15.79 -2.51 2.31
N ALA A 18 15.85 -3.20 3.45
CA ALA A 18 15.49 -2.63 4.74
C ALA A 18 16.43 -1.46 5.10
N LEU A 19 17.74 -1.62 4.95
CA LEU A 19 18.71 -0.56 5.18
C LEU A 19 18.50 0.64 4.25
N VAL A 20 18.30 0.40 2.95
CA VAL A 20 18.04 1.45 1.96
C VAL A 20 16.73 2.19 2.28
N THR A 21 15.68 1.47 2.68
CA THR A 21 14.39 2.05 3.07
C THR A 21 14.54 2.91 4.33
N LEU A 22 15.27 2.41 5.33
CA LEU A 22 15.50 3.16 6.57
C LEU A 22 16.32 4.42 6.30
N ALA A 23 17.37 4.29 5.50
CA ALA A 23 18.24 5.41 5.12
C ALA A 23 17.50 6.47 4.30
N THR A 24 16.66 6.07 3.34
CA THR A 24 15.84 7.01 2.55
C THR A 24 14.77 7.68 3.39
N ARG A 25 14.18 6.96 4.36
CA ARG A 25 13.19 7.54 5.29
C ARG A 25 13.81 8.52 6.27
N TRP A 26 14.94 8.16 6.90
CA TRP A 26 15.66 9.05 7.82
C TRP A 26 16.30 10.23 7.11
N GLY A 27 16.89 10.01 5.93
CA GLY A 27 17.44 11.07 5.09
C GLY A 27 16.37 12.08 4.67
N GLY A 28 15.17 11.61 4.34
CA GLY A 28 14.03 12.49 4.03
C GLY A 28 13.60 13.36 5.21
N VAL A 29 13.51 12.80 6.42
CA VAL A 29 13.15 13.56 7.65
C VAL A 29 14.20 14.62 7.98
N PHE A 30 15.48 14.28 7.83
CA PHE A 30 16.58 15.24 8.00
C PHE A 30 16.54 16.37 6.96
N ILE A 31 16.19 16.08 5.71
CA ILE A 31 16.10 17.11 4.67
C ILE A 31 14.87 18.01 4.88
N MET A 32 13.75 17.45 5.31
CA MET A 32 12.52 18.21 5.58
C MET A 32 12.66 19.22 6.74
N SER A 33 13.61 19.04 7.66
CA SER A 33 13.91 20.08 8.67
C SER A 33 14.61 21.30 8.09
N TYR A 34 15.27 21.17 6.94
CA TYR A 34 15.99 22.27 6.29
C TYR A 34 15.20 22.94 5.15
N ILE A 35 14.23 22.24 4.54
CA ILE A 35 13.49 22.73 3.38
C ILE A 35 12.00 22.90 3.75
N PRO A 36 11.50 24.13 3.98
CA PRO A 36 10.08 24.35 4.19
C PRO A 36 9.30 24.00 2.92
N LEU A 37 8.30 23.11 3.04
CA LEU A 37 7.40 22.77 1.93
C LEU A 37 6.46 23.94 1.67
N SER A 38 6.39 24.40 0.42
CA SER A 38 5.38 25.38 0.00
C SER A 38 3.97 24.76 -0.04
N ASP A 39 2.94 25.58 0.17
CA ASP A 39 1.53 25.15 0.19
C ASP A 39 1.12 24.35 -1.06
N ARG A 40 1.71 24.67 -2.22
CA ARG A 40 1.44 23.96 -3.49
C ARG A 40 1.94 22.51 -3.43
N VAL A 41 3.14 22.29 -2.91
CA VAL A 41 3.72 20.94 -2.77
C VAL A 41 2.98 20.15 -1.70
N GLN A 42 2.59 20.79 -0.60
CA GLN A 42 1.82 20.12 0.46
C GLN A 42 0.46 19.61 -0.05
N ARG A 43 -0.25 20.43 -0.83
CA ARG A 43 -1.51 20.02 -1.49
C ARG A 43 -1.29 18.88 -2.49
N PHE A 44 -0.17 18.91 -3.23
CA PHE A 44 0.19 17.81 -4.14
C PHE A 44 0.44 16.50 -3.39
N ILE A 45 1.24 16.52 -2.32
CA ILE A 45 1.52 15.32 -1.51
C ILE A 45 0.24 14.76 -0.88
N GLN A 46 -0.64 15.63 -0.38
CA GLN A 46 -1.96 15.19 0.13
C GLN A 46 -2.82 14.53 -0.96
N ALA A 47 -2.74 15.00 -2.21
CA ALA A 47 -3.45 14.41 -3.34
C ALA A 47 -2.82 13.11 -3.86
N MET A 48 -1.51 12.91 -3.70
CA MET A 48 -0.77 11.74 -4.21
C MET A 48 -1.27 10.43 -3.61
N SER A 49 -1.55 10.38 -2.30
CA SER A 49 -1.94 9.13 -1.63
C SER A 49 -3.23 8.54 -2.20
N ALA A 50 -4.20 9.38 -2.58
CA ALA A 50 -5.45 8.92 -3.18
C ALA A 50 -5.24 8.47 -4.64
N SER A 51 -4.47 9.24 -5.43
CA SER A 51 -4.21 8.95 -6.84
C SER A 51 -3.47 7.63 -7.04
N VAL A 52 -2.41 7.38 -6.27
CA VAL A 52 -1.62 6.16 -6.34
C VAL A 52 -2.45 4.94 -5.95
N PHE A 53 -3.32 5.08 -4.94
CA PHE A 53 -4.22 4.01 -4.52
C PHE A 53 -5.20 3.61 -5.64
N ILE A 54 -5.80 4.59 -6.32
CA ILE A 54 -6.70 4.35 -7.46
C ILE A 54 -5.94 3.68 -8.62
N ALA A 55 -4.73 4.16 -8.92
CA ALA A 55 -3.88 3.60 -9.97
C ALA A 55 -3.46 2.15 -9.71
N LEU A 56 -3.29 1.77 -8.45
CA LEU A 56 -2.97 0.39 -8.05
C LEU A 56 -4.21 -0.51 -8.02
N ILE A 57 -5.36 -0.03 -7.50
CA ILE A 57 -6.56 -0.85 -7.39
C ILE A 57 -7.17 -1.18 -8.75
N ALA A 58 -7.13 -0.25 -9.70
CA ALA A 58 -7.73 -0.44 -11.02
C ALA A 58 -7.25 -1.73 -11.74
N PRO A 59 -5.94 -2.02 -11.86
CA PRO A 59 -5.47 -3.27 -12.45
C PRO A 59 -5.74 -4.49 -11.55
N ILE A 60 -5.60 -4.35 -10.23
CA ILE A 60 -5.81 -5.47 -9.29
C ILE A 60 -7.27 -5.97 -9.36
N MET A 61 -8.23 -5.07 -9.56
CA MET A 61 -9.65 -5.41 -9.77
C MET A 61 -9.92 -6.30 -10.98
N LEU A 62 -9.07 -6.23 -12.01
CA LEU A 62 -9.22 -7.01 -13.24
C LEU A 62 -8.74 -8.45 -13.05
N GLU A 63 -7.74 -8.66 -12.19
CA GLU A 63 -7.13 -9.96 -11.94
C GLU A 63 -7.80 -10.74 -10.80
N THR A 64 -8.64 -10.07 -10.00
CA THR A 64 -9.20 -10.63 -8.76
C THR A 64 -10.57 -11.30 -8.97
N ASP A 65 -10.76 -12.47 -8.34
CA ASP A 65 -12.05 -13.19 -8.27
C ASP A 65 -13.20 -12.31 -7.75
N MET A 66 -14.46 -12.69 -8.03
CA MET A 66 -15.65 -11.90 -7.67
C MET A 66 -15.69 -11.49 -6.18
N ALA A 67 -15.28 -12.39 -5.26
CA ALA A 67 -15.20 -12.11 -3.83
C ALA A 67 -14.13 -11.07 -3.48
N GLY A 68 -12.95 -11.14 -4.12
CA GLY A 68 -11.90 -10.16 -3.88
C GLY A 68 -12.20 -8.82 -4.56
N ARG A 69 -12.92 -8.82 -5.68
CA ARG A 69 -13.40 -7.61 -6.35
C ARG A 69 -14.38 -6.83 -5.45
N LEU A 70 -15.33 -7.53 -4.81
CA LEU A 70 -16.23 -6.94 -3.82
C LEU A 70 -15.47 -6.37 -2.62
N ALA A 71 -14.46 -7.08 -2.11
CA ALA A 71 -13.66 -6.60 -0.99
C ALA A 71 -12.81 -5.37 -1.30
N LEU A 72 -12.26 -5.29 -2.51
CA LEU A 72 -11.54 -4.12 -2.97
C LEU A 72 -12.49 -2.91 -3.10
N ILE A 73 -13.75 -3.14 -3.51
CA ILE A 73 -14.75 -2.06 -3.61
C ILE A 73 -15.11 -1.56 -2.21
N THR A 74 -15.34 -2.46 -1.25
CA THR A 74 -15.64 -2.05 0.13
C THR A 74 -14.47 -1.31 0.77
N THR A 75 -13.23 -1.77 0.54
CA THR A 75 -12.01 -1.08 0.98
C THR A 75 -11.92 0.32 0.39
N PHE A 76 -12.17 0.45 -0.91
CA PHE A 76 -12.11 1.71 -1.64
C PHE A 76 -13.13 2.72 -1.12
N VAL A 77 -14.38 2.30 -0.93
CA VAL A 77 -15.45 3.15 -0.40
C VAL A 77 -15.13 3.58 1.03
N LEU A 78 -14.68 2.66 1.90
CA LEU A 78 -14.32 3.00 3.28
C LEU A 78 -13.10 3.93 3.34
N MET A 79 -12.13 3.79 2.44
CA MET A 79 -10.97 4.68 2.38
C MET A 79 -11.36 6.10 1.97
N LEU A 80 -12.28 6.26 1.03
CA LEU A 80 -12.82 7.57 0.63
C LEU A 80 -13.57 8.27 1.77
N VAL A 81 -14.33 7.50 2.57
CA VAL A 81 -15.15 8.03 3.67
C VAL A 81 -14.29 8.37 4.89
N PHE A 82 -13.44 7.44 5.34
CA PHE A 82 -12.73 7.59 6.61
C PHE A 82 -11.43 8.38 6.49
N LYS A 83 -10.87 8.58 5.29
CA LYS A 83 -9.55 9.21 5.04
C LYS A 83 -8.38 8.60 5.86
N MET A 84 -8.63 7.49 6.55
CA MET A 84 -7.71 6.75 7.40
C MET A 84 -7.46 5.39 6.73
N PRO A 85 -6.38 5.25 5.95
CA PRO A 85 -6.12 4.05 5.16
C PRO A 85 -6.03 2.79 6.03
N ILE A 86 -5.58 2.90 7.27
CA ILE A 86 -5.45 1.78 8.21
C ILE A 86 -6.82 1.17 8.57
N VAL A 87 -7.83 2.00 8.81
CA VAL A 87 -9.19 1.53 9.18
C VAL A 87 -9.91 0.96 7.96
N ALA A 88 -9.70 1.57 6.79
CA ALA A 88 -10.28 1.08 5.55
C ALA A 88 -9.69 -0.28 5.14
N MET A 89 -8.37 -0.45 5.26
CA MET A 89 -7.69 -1.70 4.94
C MET A 89 -8.15 -2.85 5.84
N SER A 90 -8.30 -2.65 7.15
CA SER A 90 -8.75 -3.71 8.06
C SER A 90 -10.17 -4.17 7.75
N ALA A 91 -11.09 -3.23 7.49
CA ALA A 91 -12.46 -3.53 7.12
C ALA A 91 -12.55 -4.22 5.75
N GLY A 92 -11.70 -3.82 4.81
CA GLY A 92 -11.53 -4.46 3.50
C GLY A 92 -11.12 -5.92 3.57
N ILE A 93 -10.08 -6.20 4.36
CA ILE A 93 -9.60 -7.57 4.62
C ILE A 93 -10.71 -8.40 5.27
N PHE A 94 -11.46 -7.83 6.21
CA PHE A 94 -12.59 -8.49 6.86
C PHE A 94 -13.71 -8.83 5.86
N ALA A 95 -14.03 -7.91 4.94
CA ALA A 95 -14.98 -8.14 3.87
C ALA A 95 -14.48 -9.22 2.86
N ALA A 96 -13.18 -9.26 2.56
CA ALA A 96 -12.58 -10.31 1.73
C ALA A 96 -12.68 -11.69 2.38
N ALA A 97 -12.41 -11.76 3.69
CA ALA A 97 -12.48 -12.98 4.47
C ALA A 97 -13.92 -13.51 4.51
N MET A 98 -14.90 -12.67 4.83
CA MET A 98 -16.31 -13.08 4.82
C MET A 98 -16.81 -13.43 3.43
N GLY A 99 -16.44 -12.64 2.40
CA GLY A 99 -16.80 -12.92 1.02
C GLY A 99 -16.26 -14.27 0.57
N ARG A 100 -15.03 -14.64 0.97
CA ARG A 100 -14.45 -15.94 0.64
C ARG A 100 -15.09 -17.09 1.43
N GLN A 101 -15.58 -16.87 2.64
CA GLN A 101 -16.30 -17.91 3.42
C GLN A 101 -17.75 -18.15 2.97
N PHE A 102 -18.40 -17.19 2.31
CA PHE A 102 -19.78 -17.33 1.83
C PHE A 102 -19.88 -17.70 0.34
N LEU A 103 -18.83 -17.50 -0.46
CA LEU A 103 -18.76 -17.85 -1.89
C LEU A 103 -17.93 -19.11 -2.21
N PHE A 104 -17.47 -19.86 -1.20
CA PHE A 104 -16.87 -21.20 -1.30
C PHE A 104 -17.61 -22.20 -0.43
#